data_AF-A0A0B8PE83-F1
#
_entry.id   AF-A0A0B8PE83-F1
#
_cell.length_a   1.000
_cell.length_b   1.000
_cell.length_c   1.000
_cell.angle_alpha   90.00
_cell.angle_beta   90.00
_cell.angle_gamma   90.00
#
_symmetry.space_group_name_H-M   'P 1'
#
loop_
_entity.id
_entity.type
_entity.pdbx_description
1 polymer ?
#
loop_
_entity_poly.entity_id
_entity_poly.type
_entity_poly.pdbx_seq_one_letter_code
_entity_poly.pdbx_strand_id
1 'polypeptide(L)'
;MAKSMSNKKLTLVLCGATLAMFGFGFALVPLYDILCEQLGINGKTSTEAAVAPETMQVDTSRTIKVEFISHIPKGLPISFEPEKRVMKVHPGR
;
A
#
# COMPACT_ATOMS: atom_id res chain seq x y z
N MET A 1 -25.63 -46.56 -30.51
CA MET A 1 -24.23 -46.07 -30.63
C MET A 1 -24.14 -44.71 -29.97
N ALA A 2 -23.44 -44.59 -28.85
CA ALA A 2 -23.21 -43.29 -28.19
C ALA A 2 -22.13 -42.53 -28.95
N LYS A 3 -22.48 -41.35 -29.48
CA LYS A 3 -21.56 -40.46 -30.17
C LYS A 3 -20.57 -39.87 -29.16
N SER A 4 -19.31 -40.31 -29.20
CA SER A 4 -18.23 -39.70 -28.42
C SER A 4 -18.03 -38.25 -28.86
N MET A 5 -18.53 -37.30 -28.07
CA MET A 5 -18.28 -35.88 -28.32
C MET A 5 -16.81 -35.55 -28.07
N SER A 6 -16.18 -34.86 -29.03
CA SER A 6 -14.79 -34.40 -28.91
C SER A 6 -14.73 -33.21 -27.94
N ASN A 7 -14.16 -33.44 -26.77
CA ASN A 7 -14.03 -32.42 -25.72
C ASN A 7 -12.84 -31.48 -25.92
N LYS A 8 -12.06 -31.63 -27.01
CA LYS A 8 -10.84 -30.84 -27.26
C LYS A 8 -11.09 -29.33 -27.24
N LYS A 9 -12.21 -28.88 -27.81
CA LYS A 9 -12.61 -27.47 -27.80
C LYS A 9 -12.93 -26.98 -26.39
N LEU A 10 -13.64 -27.78 -25.61
CA LEU A 10 -13.97 -27.48 -24.22
C LEU A 10 -12.72 -27.40 -23.35
N THR A 11 -11.80 -28.36 -23.49
CA THR A 11 -10.51 -28.37 -22.78
C THR A 11 -9.68 -27.13 -23.10
N LEU A 12 -9.61 -26.72 -24.37
CA LEU A 12 -8.85 -25.54 -24.77
C LEU A 12 -9.46 -24.24 -24.19
N VAL A 13 -10.79 -24.14 -24.18
CA VAL A 13 -11.51 -23.01 -23.56
C VAL A 13 -11.25 -22.97 -22.04
N LEU A 14 -11.33 -24.11 -21.36
CA LEU A 14 -11.10 -24.19 -19.92
C LEU A 14 -9.65 -23.81 -19.56
N CYS A 15 -8.66 -24.34 -20.28
CA CYS A 15 -7.26 -23.95 -20.07
C CYS A 15 -7.05 -22.44 -20.32
N GLY A 16 -7.65 -21.89 -21.38
CA GLY A 16 -7.60 -20.45 -21.65
C GLY A 16 -8.24 -19.62 -20.53
N ALA A 17 -9.39 -20.04 -20.02
CA ALA A 17 -10.07 -19.39 -18.90
C ALA A 17 -9.21 -19.44 -17.62
N THR A 18 -8.56 -20.56 -17.33
CA THR A 18 -7.66 -20.69 -16.19
C THR A 18 -6.50 -19.68 -16.29
N LEU A 19 -5.82 -19.62 -17.44
CA LEU A 19 -4.73 -18.65 -17.65
C LEU A 19 -5.22 -17.21 -17.52
N ALA A 20 -6.40 -16.90 -18.04
CA ALA A 20 -7.00 -15.58 -17.92
C ALA A 20 -7.30 -15.22 -16.45
N MET A 21 -7.82 -16.16 -15.64
CA MET A 21 -8.08 -15.93 -14.21
C MET A 21 -6.78 -15.65 -13.43
N PHE A 22 -5.71 -16.39 -13.71
CA PHE A 22 -4.40 -16.12 -13.09
C PHE A 22 -3.82 -14.77 -13.53
N GLY A 23 -3.91 -14.45 -14.83
CA GLY A 23 -3.50 -13.14 -15.35
C GLY A 23 -4.29 -11.99 -14.72
N PHE A 24 -5.59 -12.15 -14.53
CA PHE A 24 -6.44 -11.18 -13.86
C PHE A 24 -6.05 -11.01 -12.38
N GLY A 25 -5.84 -12.11 -11.65
CA GLY A 25 -5.37 -12.06 -10.27
C GLY A 25 -4.03 -11.34 -10.10
N PHE A 26 -3.08 -11.57 -11.01
CA PHE A 26 -1.81 -10.85 -11.04
C PHE A 26 -1.99 -9.36 -11.34
N ALA A 27 -2.84 -9.02 -12.31
CA ALA A 27 -3.13 -7.64 -12.70
C ALA A 27 -3.87 -6.83 -11.62
N LEU A 28 -4.53 -7.47 -10.66
CA LEU A 28 -5.17 -6.78 -9.53
C LEU A 28 -4.16 -6.07 -8.61
N VAL A 29 -2.91 -6.52 -8.54
CA VAL A 29 -1.87 -5.88 -7.71
C VAL A 29 -1.59 -4.45 -8.17
N PRO A 30 -1.14 -4.19 -9.42
CA PRO A 30 -0.91 -2.81 -9.87
C PRO A 30 -2.21 -2.00 -9.93
N LEU A 31 -3.36 -2.62 -10.22
CA LEU A 31 -4.64 -1.92 -10.20
C LEU A 31 -4.98 -1.39 -8.79
N TYR A 32 -4.76 -2.20 -7.76
CA TYR A 32 -4.97 -1.78 -6.38
C TYR A 32 -4.02 -0.64 -5.99
N ASP A 33 -2.80 -0.66 -6.48
CA ASP A 33 -1.79 0.37 -6.22
C ASP A 33 -2.20 1.73 -6.78
N ILE A 34 -2.68 1.77 -8.03
CA ILE A 34 -3.18 3.00 -8.67
C ILE A 34 -4.40 3.54 -7.93
N LEU A 35 -5.31 2.66 -7.49
CA LEU A 35 -6.46 3.07 -6.70
C LEU A 35 -6.03 3.66 -5.35
N CYS A 36 -5.05 3.05 -4.68
CA CYS A 36 -4.53 3.57 -3.41
C CYS A 36 -3.89 4.95 -3.57
N GLU A 37 -3.13 5.15 -4.64
CA GLU A 37 -2.48 6.42 -4.96
C GLU A 37 -3.51 7.53 -5.25
N GLN A 38 -4.51 7.24 -6.08
CA GLN A 38 -5.51 8.24 -6.48
C GLN A 38 -6.50 8.59 -5.36
N LEU A 39 -6.90 7.61 -4.54
CA LEU A 39 -7.81 7.81 -3.42
C LEU A 39 -7.08 8.31 -2.16
N GLY A 40 -5.74 8.29 -2.14
CA GLY A 40 -4.94 8.63 -0.97
C GLY A 40 -5.13 7.67 0.21
N ILE A 41 -5.61 6.46 -0.06
CA ILE A 41 -5.86 5.42 0.96
C ILE A 41 -4.62 4.54 1.11
N ASN A 42 -4.41 3.99 2.31
CA ASN A 42 -3.22 3.18 2.67
C ASN A 42 -1.86 3.88 2.65
N GLY A 43 -1.79 5.18 2.37
CA GLY A 43 -0.64 6.04 2.66
C GLY A 43 0.72 5.40 2.36
N LYS A 44 0.87 4.77 1.19
CA LYS A 44 2.16 4.19 0.78
C LYS A 44 3.20 5.31 0.86
N THR A 45 4.22 5.09 1.66
CA THR A 45 5.32 6.05 1.80
C THR A 45 6.03 6.15 0.46
N SER A 46 6.14 7.36 -0.09
CA SER A 46 6.96 7.59 -1.29
C SER A 46 8.39 7.10 -1.05
N THR A 47 8.97 6.45 -2.05
CA THR A 47 10.39 6.05 -2.04
C THR A 47 11.34 7.24 -2.12
N GLU A 48 10.81 8.41 -2.49
CA GLU A 48 11.55 9.67 -2.52
C GLU A 48 11.20 10.50 -1.28
N ALA A 49 12.23 11.11 -0.69
CA ALA A 49 12.04 12.09 0.36
C ALA A 49 11.30 13.29 -0.25
N ALA A 50 10.15 13.65 0.33
CA ALA A 50 9.44 14.85 -0.07
C ALA A 50 10.35 16.07 0.15
N VAL A 51 10.75 16.72 -0.94
CA VAL A 51 11.43 18.02 -0.87
C VAL A 51 10.38 19.03 -0.41
N ALA A 52 10.66 19.73 0.69
CA ALA A 52 9.79 20.81 1.13
C ALA A 52 9.68 21.83 -0.02
N PRO A 53 8.46 22.21 -0.44
CA PRO A 53 8.29 23.23 -1.46
C PRO A 53 9.02 24.50 -1.05
N GLU A 54 9.78 25.14 -1.95
CA GLU A 54 10.49 26.39 -1.62
C GLU A 54 9.55 27.51 -1.14
N THR A 55 8.26 27.39 -1.44
CA THR A 55 7.19 28.30 -1.02
C THR A 55 6.59 28.00 0.36
N MET A 56 6.96 26.89 1.02
CA MET A 56 6.50 26.62 2.38
C MET A 56 7.14 27.60 3.36
N GLN A 57 6.33 28.53 3.87
CA GLN A 57 6.73 29.42 4.95
C GLN A 57 6.44 28.77 6.31
N VAL A 58 7.35 28.98 7.26
CA VAL A 58 7.16 28.52 8.65
C VAL A 58 5.97 29.25 9.27
N ASP A 59 4.95 28.50 9.65
CA ASP A 59 3.76 29.04 10.32
C ASP A 59 3.96 29.01 11.84
N THR A 60 4.27 30.17 12.43
CA THR A 60 4.44 30.29 13.89
C THR A 60 3.13 30.53 14.65
N SER A 61 2.00 30.73 13.94
CA SER A 61 0.71 31.06 14.57
C SER A 61 0.09 29.88 15.33
N ARG A 62 0.46 28.65 14.94
CA ARG A 62 -0.08 27.41 15.51
C ARG A 62 1.03 26.44 15.88
N THR A 63 0.78 25.70 16.96
CA THR A 63 1.67 24.64 17.46
C THR A 63 1.02 23.28 17.25
N ILE A 64 1.72 22.36 16.59
CA ILE A 64 1.30 20.96 16.40
C ILE A 64 2.02 20.09 17.42
N LYS A 65 1.28 19.14 18.02
CA LYS A 65 1.84 18.08 18.87
C LYS A 65 2.03 16.82 18.04
N VAL A 66 3.26 16.37 17.89
CA VAL A 66 3.62 15.09 17.27
C VAL A 66 3.83 14.07 18.39
N GLU A 67 3.11 12.95 18.32
CA GLU A 67 3.26 11.83 19.25
C GLU A 67 3.87 10.64 18.53
N PHE A 68 4.95 10.11 19.09
CA PHE A 68 5.63 8.94 18.56
C PHE A 68 5.17 7.71 19.34
N ILE A 69 4.56 6.76 18.66
CA ILE A 69 4.01 5.54 19.25
C ILE A 69 4.81 4.35 18.73
N SER A 70 5.27 3.49 19.64
CA SER A 70 5.86 2.19 19.30
C SER A 70 4.97 1.05 19.79
N HIS A 71 4.76 0.06 18.92
CA HIS A 71 4.03 -1.17 19.25
C HIS A 71 4.94 -2.38 19.02
N ILE A 72 5.17 -3.16 20.08
CA ILE A 72 5.97 -4.39 20.01
C ILE A 72 5.01 -5.59 20.10
N PRO A 73 4.99 -6.50 19.11
CA PRO A 73 4.20 -7.72 19.19
C PRO A 73 4.66 -8.61 20.34
N LYS A 74 3.73 -9.35 20.96
CA LYS A 74 4.07 -10.32 22.01
C LYS A 74 5.00 -11.40 21.43
N GLY A 75 6.13 -11.65 22.10
CA GLY A 75 7.08 -12.70 21.73
C GLY A 75 8.37 -12.23 21.05
N LEU A 76 8.54 -10.93 20.81
CA LEU A 76 9.77 -10.38 20.24
C LEU A 76 10.66 -9.77 21.34
N PRO A 77 11.86 -10.33 21.63
CA PRO A 77 12.72 -9.89 22.72
C PRO A 77 13.60 -8.69 22.32
N ILE A 78 13.01 -7.66 21.71
CA ILE A 78 13.70 -6.41 21.37
C ILE A 78 13.12 -5.24 22.16
N SER A 79 13.97 -4.28 22.53
CA SER A 79 13.52 -3.01 23.11
C SER A 79 13.35 -1.99 21.99
N PHE A 80 12.11 -1.63 21.67
CA PHE A 80 11.79 -0.62 20.66
C PHE A 80 10.91 0.47 21.26
N GLU A 81 11.53 1.60 21.60
CA GLU A 81 10.85 2.75 22.16
C GLU A 81 11.28 4.02 21.41
N PRO A 82 10.38 5.00 21.26
CA PRO A 82 10.73 6.29 20.67
C PRO A 82 11.67 7.06 21.61
N GLU A 83 12.72 7.68 21.05
CA GLU A 83 13.65 8.53 21.81
C GLU A 83 12.92 9.70 22.50
N LYS A 84 11.91 10.27 21.82
CA LYS A 84 11.00 11.29 22.36
C LYS A 84 9.57 10.85 22.12
N ARG A 85 8.75 10.78 23.18
CA ARG A 85 7.33 10.40 23.05
C ARG A 85 6.46 11.51 22.45
N VAL A 86 6.82 12.76 22.72
CA VAL A 86 6.06 13.94 22.29
C VAL A 86 7.01 15.03 21.83
N MET A 87 6.66 15.71 20.74
CA MET A 87 7.33 16.90 20.25
C MET A 87 6.30 17.98 19.89
N LYS A 88 6.59 19.24 20.22
CA LYS A 88 5.79 20.38 19.75
C LYS A 88 6.55 21.06 18.61
N VAL A 89 5.89 21.22 17.48
CA VAL A 89 6.49 21.79 16.26
C VAL A 89 5.59 22.85 15.66
N HIS A 90 6.19 23.73 14.88
CA HIS A 90 5.48 24.64 13.99
C HIS A 90 5.46 24.02 12.59
N PRO A 91 4.36 24.09 11.84
CA PRO A 91 4.33 23.63 10.45
C PRO A 91 5.45 24.27 9.62
N GLY A 92 6.19 23.45 8.85
CA GLY A 92 7.30 23.89 8.00
C GLY A 92 8.67 23.99 8.66
N ARG A 93 8.81 23.56 9.92
CA ARG A 93 10.09 23.47 10.68
C ARG A 93 10.61 22.04 10.78
#